data_AF-A0A8J3QJ36-F1
#
_entry.id   AF-A0A8J3QJ36-F1
#
_cell.length_a   1.000
_cell.length_b   1.000
_cell.length_c   1.000
_cell.angle_alpha   90.00
_cell.angle_beta   90.00
_cell.angle_gamma   90.00
#
_symmetry.space_group_name_H-M   'P 1'
#
loop_
_entity.id
_entity.type
_entity.pdbx_description
1 polymer ?
#
loop_
_entity_poly.entity_id
_entity_poly.type
_entity_poly.pdbx_seq_one_letter_code
_entity_poly.pdbx_strand_id
1 'polypeptide(L)' 'MSPEKLEAARRRVQDQLDQHMDSDHGGFCLACQQVAPCETRNAAYRVFLALGFLPRRKPGRWAYRLTHRTVNVEGPRSHP' A
#
# COMPACT_ATOMS: atom_id res chain seq x y z
N MET A 1 -6.12 22.39 -20.35
CA MET A 1 -6.91 21.23 -19.90
C MET A 1 -8.10 21.77 -19.12
N SER A 2 -9.33 21.38 -19.45
CA SER A 2 -10.48 21.88 -18.70
C SER A 2 -10.51 21.30 -17.27
N PRO A 3 -11.07 22.00 -16.27
CA PRO A 3 -11.09 21.56 -14.87
C PRO A 3 -11.70 20.18 -14.69
N GLU A 4 -12.74 19.85 -15.44
CA GLU A 4 -13.40 18.54 -15.46
C GLU A 4 -12.44 17.41 -15.85
N LYS A 5 -11.55 17.65 -16.82
CA LYS A 5 -10.57 16.67 -17.31
C LYS A 5 -9.45 16.45 -16.29
N LEU A 6 -9.05 17.51 -15.59
CA LEU A 6 -8.09 17.41 -14.49
C LEU A 6 -8.65 16.56 -13.34
N GLU A 7 -9.89 16.81 -12.93
CA GLU A 7 -10.52 16.04 -11.86
C GLU A 7 -10.76 14.57 -12.26
N ALA A 8 -11.19 14.33 -13.49
CA ALA A 8 -11.32 12.97 -14.03
C ALA A 8 -9.97 12.24 -14.03
N ALA A 9 -8.88 12.92 -14.41
CA ALA A 9 -7.53 12.36 -14.35
C ALA A 9 -7.11 12.04 -12.91
N ARG A 10 -7.33 12.96 -11.96
CA ARG A 10 -7.03 12.73 -10.54
C ARG A 10 -7.78 11.54 -9.97
N ARG A 11 -9.09 11.43 -10.26
CA ARG A 11 -9.91 10.30 -9.82
C ARG A 11 -9.39 8.97 -10.37
N ARG A 12 -9.09 8.92 -11.67
CA ARG A 12 -8.56 7.71 -12.31
C ARG A 12 -7.24 7.26 -11.70
N VAL A 13 -6.32 8.20 -11.45
CA VAL A 13 -5.01 7.91 -10.86
C VAL A 13 -5.16 7.51 -9.39
N GLN A 14 -6.10 8.10 -8.65
CA GLN A 14 -6.43 7.68 -7.29
C GLN A 14 -6.92 6.23 -7.25
N ASP A 15 -7.84 5.86 -8.16
CA ASP A 15 -8.38 4.50 -8.21
C ASP A 15 -7.27 3.47 -8.53
N GLN A 16 -6.35 3.80 -9.45
CA GLN A 16 -5.17 2.97 -9.71
C GLN A 16 -4.25 2.85 -8.51
N LEU A 17 -3.97 3.96 -7.82
CA LEU A 17 -3.12 3.95 -6.64
C LEU A 17 -3.72 3.12 -5.52
N ASP A 18 -5.04 3.23 -5.30
CA ASP A 18 -5.77 2.48 -4.28
C ASP A 18 -5.75 0.96 -4.55
N GLN A 19 -5.85 0.54 -5.82
CA GLN A 19 -5.77 -0.87 -6.20
C GLN A 19 -4.38 -1.47 -5.93
N HIS A 20 -3.32 -0.68 -6.13
CA HIS A 20 -1.93 -1.14 -6.01
C HIS A 20 -1.29 -0.82 -4.65
N MET A 21 -2.06 -0.33 -3.67
CA MET A 21 -1.52 0.10 -2.39
C MET A 21 -1.07 -1.06 -1.50
N ASP A 22 -1.82 -2.17 -1.53
CA ASP A 22 -1.65 -3.26 -0.58
C ASP A 22 -0.60 -4.27 -1.10
N SER A 23 0.19 -4.79 -0.16
CA SER A 23 1.22 -5.80 -0.42
C SER A 23 1.05 -6.97 0.54
N ASP A 24 1.41 -8.17 0.11
CA ASP A 24 1.41 -9.36 0.97
C ASP A 24 2.59 -9.37 1.94
N HIS A 25 2.68 -10.43 2.74
CA HIS A 25 3.78 -10.64 3.69
C HIS A 25 5.14 -10.93 3.02
N GLY A 26 5.15 -11.28 1.73
CA GLY A 26 6.36 -11.47 0.94
C GLY A 26 6.87 -10.17 0.30
N GLY A 27 6.15 -9.06 0.46
CA GLY A 27 6.50 -7.78 -0.15
C GLY A 27 6.05 -7.66 -1.60
N PHE A 28 5.10 -8.47 -2.06
CA PHE A 28 4.54 -8.39 -3.41
C PHE A 28 3.22 -7.62 -3.41
N CYS A 29 2.98 -6.81 -4.44
CA CYS A 29 1.73 -6.09 -4.62
C CYS A 29 0.57 -7.07 -4.85
N LEU A 30 -0.53 -6.93 -4.11
CA LEU A 30 -1.68 -7.84 -4.24
C LEU A 30 -2.40 -7.74 -5.59
N ALA A 31 -2.30 -6.61 -6.29
CA ALA A 31 -2.97 -6.40 -7.57
C ALA A 31 -2.22 -6.98 -8.78
N CYS A 32 -0.88 -6.92 -8.76
CA CYS A 32 -0.06 -7.27 -9.93
C CYS A 32 1.06 -8.26 -9.65
N GLN A 33 1.21 -8.70 -8.39
CA GLN A 33 2.18 -9.69 -7.93
C GLN A 33 3.65 -9.34 -8.20
N GLN A 34 3.94 -8.08 -8.54
CA GLN A 34 5.31 -7.55 -8.63
C GLN A 34 5.80 -7.15 -7.24
N VAL A 35 7.12 -7.12 -7.05
CA VAL A 35 7.74 -6.59 -5.83
C VAL A 35 7.26 -5.18 -5.57
N ALA A 36 6.84 -4.92 -4.34
CA ALA A 36 6.35 -3.62 -3.90
C ALA A 36 7.51 -2.69 -3.52
N PRO A 37 7.45 -1.38 -3.85
CA PRO A 37 6.40 -0.73 -4.63
C PRO A 37 6.50 -1.08 -6.13
N CYS A 38 5.39 -1.57 -6.70
CA CYS A 38 5.32 -1.94 -8.11
C CYS A 38 5.33 -0.72 -9.04
N GLU A 39 5.65 -0.92 -10.32
CA GLU A 39 5.81 0.19 -11.26
C GLU A 39 4.50 1.00 -11.42
N THR A 40 3.34 0.35 -11.39
CA THR A 40 2.04 1.04 -11.43
C THR A 40 1.85 1.97 -10.23
N ARG A 41 2.24 1.53 -9.03
CA ARG A 41 2.18 2.36 -7.82
C ARG A 41 3.11 3.57 -7.94
N ASN A 42 4.33 3.36 -8.43
CA ASN A 42 5.31 4.43 -8.64
C ASN A 42 4.83 5.43 -9.71
N ALA A 43 4.30 4.94 -10.83
CA ALA A 43 3.75 5.77 -11.90
C ALA A 43 2.59 6.64 -11.39
N ALA A 44 1.68 6.08 -10.60
CA ALA A 44 0.59 6.85 -10.00
C ALA A 44 1.10 7.98 -9.09
N TYR A 45 2.10 7.71 -8.23
CA TYR A 45 2.73 8.75 -7.43
C TYR A 45 3.39 9.84 -8.26
N ARG A 46 4.11 9.47 -9.35
CA ARG A 46 4.72 10.45 -10.27
C ARG A 46 3.66 11.37 -10.89
N VAL A 47 2.49 10.85 -11.26
CA VAL A 47 1.39 11.66 -11.80
C VAL A 47 0.86 12.64 -10.75
N PHE A 48 0.67 12.22 -9.51
CA PHE A 48 0.26 13.13 -8.43
C PHE A 48 1.27 14.25 -8.20
N LEU A 49 2.56 13.93 -8.18
CA LEU A 49 3.64 14.92 -8.08
C LEU A 49 3.62 15.91 -9.26
N ALA A 50 3.46 15.41 -10.49
CA ALA A 50 3.40 16.24 -11.68
C ALA A 50 2.17 17.17 -11.70
N LEU A 51 1.05 16.73 -11.13
CA LEU A 51 -0.16 17.54 -11.00
C LEU A 51 -0.11 18.50 -9.79
N GLY A 52 0.90 18.41 -8.92
CA GLY A 52 1.02 19.26 -7.73
C GLY A 52 0.02 18.94 -6.61
N PHE A 53 -0.56 17.74 -6.60
CA PHE A 53 -1.53 17.31 -5.59
C PHE A 53 -1.02 16.08 -4.83
N LEU A 54 -1.44 15.94 -3.58
CA LEU A 54 -1.24 14.69 -2.84
C LEU A 54 -2.41 13.72 -3.11
N PRO A 55 -2.13 12.41 -3.25
CA PRO A 55 -3.18 11.42 -3.29
C PRO A 55 -3.97 11.45 -1.98
N ARG A 56 -5.28 11.24 -2.09
CA ARG A 56 -6.12 11.02 -0.92
C ARG A 56 -5.66 9.75 -0.23
N ARG A 57 -5.56 9.82 1.09
CA ARG A 57 -5.22 8.70 1.95
C ARG A 57 -6.51 8.10 2.50
N LYS A 58 -6.75 6.80 2.31
CA LYS A 58 -7.83 6.09 3.01
C LYS A 58 -7.34 5.75 4.43
N PRO A 59 -7.96 6.29 5.49
CA PRO A 59 -7.62 5.89 6.86
C PRO A 59 -7.87 4.38 7.02
N GLY A 60 -6.97 3.69 7.74
CA GLY A 60 -7.08 2.26 8.02
C GLY A 60 -6.31 1.31 7.08
N ARG A 61 -5.76 1.77 5.94
CA ARG A 61 -4.89 0.93 5.08
C ARG A 61 -3.44 0.83 5.56
N TRP A 62 -3.05 1.59 6.58
CA TRP A 62 -1.78 1.39 7.30
C TRP A 62 -2.00 0.62 8.61
N ALA A 63 -3.04 -0.21 8.69
CA ALA A 63 -3.10 -1.22 9.73
C ALA A 63 -2.02 -2.25 9.41
N TYR A 64 -0.78 -1.94 9.83
CA TYR A 64 0.19 -2.97 10.14
C TYR A 64 -0.56 -3.90 11.09
N ARG A 65 -0.97 -5.07 10.61
CA ARG A 65 -1.49 -6.11 11.48
C ARG A 65 -0.28 -6.48 12.32
N LEU A 66 -0.19 -5.93 13.53
CA LEU A 66 0.67 -6.44 14.59
C LEU A 66 0.22 -7.88 14.80
N THR A 67 0.77 -8.78 13.99
CA THR A 67 0.77 -10.20 14.32
C THR A 67 1.70 -10.26 15.51
N HIS A 68 1.11 -10.17 16.71
CA HIS A 68 1.78 -10.61 17.92
C HIS A 68 2.09 -12.09 17.68
N ARG A 69 3.27 -12.38 17.14
CA ARG A 69 3.86 -13.71 17.16
C ARG A 69 4.16 -13.97 18.63
N THR A 70 3.23 -14.57 19.34
CA THR A 70 3.51 -15.15 20.64
C THR A 70 4.46 -16.32 20.38
N VAL A 71 5.76 -16.07 20.49
CA VAL A 71 6.72 -17.15 20.70
C VAL A 71 6.46 -17.68 22.09
N ASN A 72 5.77 -18.83 22.19
CA ASN A 72 5.81 -19.62 23.41
C ASN A 72 7.24 -20.14 23.53
N VAL A 73 8.06 -19.45 24.31
CA VAL A 73 9.35 -19.97 24.75
C VAL A 73 9.04 -20.91 25.91
N GLU A 74 8.76 -22.17 25.58
CA GLU A 74 8.79 -23.24 26.57
C GLU A 74 10.25 -23.45 26.97
N GLY A 75 10.70 -22.71 27.99
CA GLY A 75 11.99 -22.96 28.62
C GLY A 75 11.97 -24.33 29.30
N PRO A 76 13.07 -25.11 29.24
CA PRO A 76 13.13 -26.40 29.91
C PRO A 76 13.06 -26.18 31.42
N ARG A 77 11.97 -26.64 32.06
CA ARG A 77 11.88 -26.72 33.51
C ARG A 77 12.63 -27.97 33.96
N SER A 78 13.82 -27.76 34.52
CA SER A 78 14.60 -28.77 35.24
C SER A 78 13.78 -29.36 36.39
N HIS A 79 13.77 -30.69 36.50
CA HIS A 79 13.28 -31.45 37.65
C HIS A 79 14.16 -31.23 38.89
N PRO A 80 13.55 -31.33 40.08
CA PRO A 80 14.09 -32.14 41.16
C PRO A 80 13.29 -33.44 41.35
#